data_AF-A0A7V4N5J1-F1
#
_entry.id   AF-A0A7V4N5J1-F1
#
_cell.length_a   1.000
_cell.length_b   1.000
_cell.length_c   1.000
_cell.angle_alpha   90.00
_cell.angle_beta   90.00
_cell.angle_gamma   90.00
#
_symmetry.space_group_name_H-M   'P 1'
#
loop_
_entity.id
_entity.type
_entity.pdbx_description
1 polymer ?
#
loop_
_entity_poly.entity_id
_entity_poly.type
_entity_poly.pdbx_seq_one_letter_code
_entity_poly.pdbx_strand_id
1 'polypeptide(L)'
;MSSIPLLQLALDYISLGPAVAMATTVAPHVDVIEVGTPLCKAAGIQAVREIRAVCPDKIILADLKTPDVGGLEAAMAFDAGADWMTVIGGAPMATVESALEVARQRGREVLMELTGVRDILAHAREWKQVGVQRMVYHRGWDEQTFNREWAEDDKVIIRQLIDMGFKVTVTGGITIELLPFFRDLPVSVIIAGRAIHKAPDPAASARELRSAIHRLWGSSQSGYGTASVAQSDTRAADLAAKAVRWGVSDLGLLLTVDGRSCPGCDAPDRLCQSTVTQVQCPPGVSAAQVAQALAHIFGQSGAFGPVSADVFYLDPAQLDRLAPDRVTELMAATGNALRQLGCAVDVNAGVSTTNRILAAW
;
A
#
# COMPACT_ATOMS: atom_id res chain seq x y z
N MET A 1 11.95 12.77 -8.24
CA MET A 1 11.85 11.84 -7.10
C MET A 1 10.47 11.22 -7.15
N SER A 2 10.35 9.90 -7.27
CA SER A 2 9.04 9.25 -7.17
C SER A 2 8.61 9.31 -5.70
N SER A 3 7.56 10.07 -5.41
CA SER A 3 6.97 10.13 -4.06
C SER A 3 6.20 8.84 -3.79
N ILE A 4 6.24 8.36 -2.55
CA ILE A 4 5.38 7.25 -2.11
C ILE A 4 3.91 7.68 -2.34
N PRO A 5 3.08 6.88 -3.03
CA PRO A 5 1.68 7.21 -3.24
C PRO A 5 0.95 7.34 -1.91
N LEU A 6 0.02 8.29 -1.83
CA LEU A 6 -0.89 8.39 -0.69
C LEU A 6 -1.92 7.25 -0.73
N LEU A 7 -2.34 6.76 0.44
CA LEU A 7 -3.47 5.85 0.55
C LEU A 7 -4.75 6.66 0.81
N GLN A 8 -5.77 6.44 -0.04
CA GLN A 8 -7.09 7.05 0.06
C GLN A 8 -8.16 6.01 0.36
N LEU A 9 -9.05 6.30 1.32
CA LEU A 9 -10.27 5.52 1.57
C LEU A 9 -11.47 6.18 0.87
N ALA A 10 -12.16 5.44 0.01
CA ALA A 10 -13.46 5.85 -0.55
C ALA A 10 -14.63 5.41 0.34
N LEU A 11 -15.43 6.37 0.81
CA LEU A 11 -16.64 6.13 1.60
C LEU A 11 -17.89 6.10 0.70
N ASP A 12 -18.04 5.04 -0.08
CA ASP A 12 -19.22 4.81 -0.95
C ASP A 12 -20.44 4.27 -0.19
N TYR A 13 -20.83 4.98 0.87
CA TYR A 13 -22.00 4.68 1.70
C TYR A 13 -23.23 5.45 1.20
N ILE A 14 -24.42 4.95 1.52
CA ILE A 14 -25.69 5.69 1.33
C ILE A 14 -26.27 6.20 2.65
N SER A 15 -25.52 6.06 3.75
CA SER A 15 -25.93 6.49 5.09
C SER A 15 -24.75 7.12 5.82
N LEU A 16 -24.96 8.31 6.37
CA LEU A 16 -23.92 9.14 6.96
C LEU A 16 -23.29 8.53 8.22
N GLY A 17 -24.10 8.03 9.16
CA GLY A 17 -23.61 7.47 10.43
C GLY A 17 -22.55 6.36 10.24
N PRO A 18 -22.84 5.30 9.45
CA PRO A 18 -21.86 4.26 9.13
C PRO A 18 -20.59 4.79 8.43
N ALA A 19 -20.72 5.80 7.56
CA ALA A 19 -19.58 6.41 6.89
C ALA A 19 -18.66 7.14 7.88
N VAL A 20 -19.23 7.92 8.80
CA VAL A 20 -18.48 8.64 9.84
C VAL A 20 -17.76 7.66 10.78
N ALA A 21 -18.42 6.57 11.18
CA ALA A 21 -17.82 5.52 12.01
C ALA A 21 -16.63 4.84 11.30
N MET A 22 -16.79 4.52 10.01
CA MET A 22 -15.72 3.95 9.19
C MET A 22 -14.54 4.92 9.04
N ALA A 23 -14.82 6.19 8.72
CA ALA A 23 -13.80 7.23 8.60
C ALA A 23 -12.96 7.34 9.87
N THR A 24 -13.62 7.42 11.03
CA THR A 24 -12.96 7.51 12.35
C THR A 24 -12.06 6.31 12.62
N THR A 25 -12.53 5.11 12.29
CA THR A 25 -11.79 3.85 12.49
C THR A 25 -10.52 3.78 11.64
N VAL A 26 -10.59 4.23 10.38
CA VAL A 26 -9.51 4.03 9.40
C VAL A 26 -8.58 5.24 9.29
N ALA A 27 -9.02 6.44 9.69
CA ALA A 27 -8.25 7.68 9.56
C ALA A 27 -6.77 7.57 9.99
N PRO A 28 -6.39 6.90 11.10
CA PRO A 28 -4.98 6.77 11.48
C PRO A 28 -4.09 6.07 10.45
N HIS A 29 -4.69 5.34 9.51
CA HIS A 29 -4.02 4.43 8.58
C HIS A 29 -4.12 4.85 7.12
N VAL A 30 -4.77 5.97 6.82
CA VAL A 30 -4.89 6.53 5.47
C VAL A 30 -4.52 8.00 5.47
N ASP A 31 -4.16 8.52 4.30
CA ASP A 31 -3.74 9.91 4.14
C ASP A 31 -4.90 10.78 3.66
N VAL A 32 -5.82 10.20 2.87
CA VAL A 32 -6.97 10.88 2.27
C VAL A 32 -8.28 10.15 2.62
N ILE A 33 -9.31 10.91 2.97
CA ILE A 33 -10.68 10.42 3.13
C ILE A 33 -11.54 11.01 2.02
N GLU A 34 -12.14 10.15 1.20
CA GLU A 34 -13.06 10.52 0.14
C GLU A 34 -14.51 10.35 0.59
N VAL A 35 -15.28 11.42 0.50
CA VAL A 35 -16.75 11.38 0.54
C VAL A 35 -17.21 10.98 -0.86
N GLY A 36 -17.38 9.67 -1.05
CA GLY A 36 -17.67 9.08 -2.36
C GLY A 36 -18.97 9.60 -2.97
N THR A 37 -19.10 9.49 -4.29
CA THR A 37 -20.30 9.94 -5.03
C THR A 37 -21.62 9.46 -4.41
N PRO A 38 -21.80 8.17 -4.00
CA PRO A 38 -23.04 7.72 -3.39
C PRO A 38 -23.37 8.45 -2.09
N LEU A 39 -22.36 8.76 -1.27
CA LEU A 39 -22.54 9.44 0.01
C LEU A 39 -22.84 10.92 -0.19
N CYS A 40 -22.14 11.58 -1.13
CA CYS A 40 -22.47 12.93 -1.56
C CYS A 40 -23.91 13.04 -2.05
N LYS A 41 -24.40 12.05 -2.81
CA LYS A 41 -25.79 12.02 -3.30
C LYS A 41 -26.81 11.72 -2.20
N ALA A 42 -26.49 10.83 -1.26
CA ALA A 42 -27.43 10.40 -0.23
C ALA A 42 -27.54 11.37 0.96
N ALA A 43 -26.42 11.99 1.36
CA ALA A 43 -26.33 12.84 2.55
C ALA A 43 -25.97 14.31 2.24
N GLY A 44 -25.70 14.63 0.97
CA GLY A 44 -25.34 15.98 0.54
C GLY A 44 -24.00 16.45 1.08
N ILE A 45 -23.76 17.76 0.95
CA ILE A 45 -22.55 18.45 1.42
C ILE A 45 -22.37 18.36 2.95
N GLN A 46 -23.43 18.05 3.71
CA GLN A 46 -23.30 17.78 5.13
C GLN A 46 -22.31 16.65 5.42
N ALA A 47 -22.25 15.62 4.58
CA ALA A 47 -21.28 14.53 4.75
C ALA A 47 -19.84 15.03 4.78
N VAL A 48 -19.48 16.00 3.94
CA VAL A 48 -18.14 16.61 3.93
C VAL A 48 -17.85 17.31 5.25
N ARG A 49 -18.81 18.06 5.81
CA ARG A 49 -18.65 18.76 7.10
C ARG A 49 -18.42 17.79 8.26
N GLU A 50 -19.21 16.73 8.30
CA GLU A 50 -19.16 15.72 9.36
C GLU A 50 -17.85 14.93 9.30
N ILE A 51 -17.40 14.57 8.09
CA ILE A 51 -16.10 13.91 7.89
C ILE A 51 -14.96 14.86 8.26
N ARG A 52 -15.02 16.16 7.94
CA ARG A 52 -14.03 17.15 8.42
C ARG A 52 -14.01 17.26 9.94
N ALA A 53 -15.16 17.23 10.60
CA ALA A 53 -15.23 17.33 12.05
C ALA A 53 -14.53 16.15 12.75
N VAL A 54 -14.67 14.93 12.23
CA VAL A 54 -14.04 13.74 12.83
C VAL A 54 -12.62 13.45 12.33
N CYS A 55 -12.25 13.95 11.16
CA CYS A 55 -10.93 13.76 10.53
C CYS A 55 -10.25 15.11 10.21
N PRO A 56 -9.98 15.98 11.19
CA PRO A 56 -9.53 17.35 10.95
C PRO A 56 -8.15 17.44 10.28
N ASP A 57 -7.27 16.47 10.50
CA ASP A 57 -5.90 16.47 9.99
C ASP A 57 -5.73 15.73 8.65
N LYS A 58 -6.84 15.25 8.06
CA LYS A 58 -6.81 14.49 6.80
C LYS A 58 -7.07 15.38 5.60
N ILE A 59 -6.54 14.95 4.47
CA ILE A 59 -6.99 15.46 3.18
C ILE A 59 -8.40 14.91 2.95
N ILE A 60 -9.35 15.79 2.64
CA ILE A 60 -10.73 15.40 2.35
C ILE A 60 -11.03 15.67 0.89
N LEU A 61 -11.45 14.62 0.19
CA LEU A 61 -11.92 14.71 -1.19
C LEU A 61 -13.45 14.60 -1.22
N ALA A 62 -14.12 15.60 -1.80
CA ALA A 62 -15.54 15.54 -2.12
C ALA A 62 -15.70 15.00 -3.56
N ASP A 63 -16.10 13.73 -3.69
CA ASP A 63 -16.26 13.09 -4.99
C ASP A 63 -17.64 13.42 -5.59
N LEU A 64 -17.82 14.68 -6.00
CA LEU A 64 -19.07 15.17 -6.56
C LEU A 64 -19.31 14.70 -7.99
N LYS A 65 -18.23 14.39 -8.73
CA LYS A 65 -18.27 14.15 -10.19
C LYS A 65 -19.04 15.25 -10.91
N THR A 66 -18.75 16.51 -10.54
CA THR A 66 -19.45 17.72 -10.97
C THR A 66 -19.58 17.77 -12.50
N PRO A 67 -20.81 17.72 -13.06
CA PRO A 67 -21.02 17.77 -14.51
C PRO A 67 -21.25 19.19 -15.05
N ASP A 68 -21.72 20.10 -14.19
CA ASP A 68 -22.05 21.49 -14.51
C ASP A 68 -21.91 22.36 -13.25
N VAL A 69 -22.05 23.69 -13.38
CA VAL A 69 -21.99 24.68 -12.28
C VAL A 69 -20.71 24.57 -11.44
N GLY A 70 -19.57 24.37 -12.11
CA GLY A 70 -18.29 23.99 -11.49
C GLY A 70 -17.84 24.89 -10.35
N GLY A 71 -17.87 26.21 -10.53
CA GLY A 71 -17.51 27.15 -9.46
C GLY A 71 -18.43 27.09 -8.24
N LEU A 72 -19.74 26.84 -8.45
CA LEU A 72 -20.70 26.73 -7.35
C LEU A 72 -20.46 25.46 -6.53
N GLU A 73 -20.33 24.30 -7.17
CA GLU A 73 -20.08 23.03 -6.47
C GLU A 73 -18.70 22.99 -5.81
N ALA A 74 -17.68 23.56 -6.47
CA ALA A 74 -16.36 23.76 -5.86
C ALA A 74 -16.46 24.62 -4.59
N ALA A 75 -17.19 25.75 -4.66
CA ALA A 75 -17.40 26.61 -3.50
C ALA A 75 -18.10 25.85 -2.36
N MET A 76 -19.17 25.10 -2.66
CA MET A 76 -19.89 24.28 -1.69
C MET A 76 -19.00 23.23 -1.03
N ALA A 77 -18.19 22.50 -1.80
CA ALA A 77 -17.28 21.49 -1.28
C ALA A 77 -16.21 22.09 -0.36
N PHE A 78 -15.54 23.15 -0.82
CA PHE A 78 -14.44 23.76 -0.07
C PHE A 78 -14.93 24.52 1.17
N ASP A 79 -16.12 25.16 1.13
CA ASP A 79 -16.73 25.81 2.31
C ASP A 79 -17.19 24.79 3.35
N ALA A 80 -17.46 23.55 2.93
CA ALA A 80 -17.74 22.45 3.84
C ALA A 80 -16.48 21.80 4.42
N GLY A 81 -15.29 22.22 3.97
CA GLY A 81 -14.02 21.75 4.49
C GLY A 81 -13.32 20.69 3.65
N ALA A 82 -13.73 20.45 2.41
CA ALA A 82 -12.95 19.63 1.48
C ALA A 82 -11.62 20.33 1.11
N ASP A 83 -10.59 19.53 0.90
CA ASP A 83 -9.32 19.99 0.32
C ASP A 83 -9.32 19.79 -1.20
N TRP A 84 -9.98 18.73 -1.66
CA TRP A 84 -10.07 18.32 -3.05
C TRP A 84 -11.53 18.10 -3.48
N MET A 85 -11.82 18.26 -4.77
CA MET A 85 -13.10 17.86 -5.36
C MET A 85 -12.93 17.27 -6.77
N THR A 86 -13.90 16.47 -7.24
CA THR A 86 -13.86 15.83 -8.57
C THR A 86 -14.81 16.47 -9.58
N VAL A 87 -14.30 16.80 -10.77
CA VAL A 87 -15.11 17.18 -11.95
C VAL A 87 -15.09 16.01 -12.92
N ILE A 88 -16.25 15.59 -13.43
CA ILE A 88 -16.32 14.46 -14.38
C ILE A 88 -15.73 14.86 -15.74
N GLY A 89 -14.96 14.00 -16.39
CA GLY A 89 -14.32 14.32 -17.68
C GLY A 89 -15.29 14.60 -18.83
N GLY A 90 -16.58 14.28 -18.67
CA GLY A 90 -17.62 14.69 -19.62
C GLY A 90 -18.13 16.13 -19.45
N ALA A 91 -17.65 16.87 -18.45
CA ALA A 91 -18.09 18.23 -18.19
C ALA A 91 -17.60 19.22 -19.27
N PRO A 92 -18.38 20.27 -19.60
CA PRO A 92 -17.92 21.35 -20.46
C PRO A 92 -16.65 22.03 -19.92
N MET A 93 -15.76 22.50 -20.81
CA MET A 93 -14.51 23.16 -20.38
C MET A 93 -14.74 24.37 -19.48
N ALA A 94 -15.80 25.15 -19.73
CA ALA A 94 -16.18 26.28 -18.88
C ALA A 94 -16.50 25.86 -17.42
N THR A 95 -17.06 24.67 -17.23
CA THR A 95 -17.31 24.08 -15.90
C THR A 95 -15.98 23.75 -15.21
N VAL A 96 -15.05 23.12 -15.94
CA VAL A 96 -13.72 22.78 -15.44
C VAL A 96 -12.95 24.03 -15.03
N GLU A 97 -12.88 25.04 -15.91
CA GLU A 97 -12.22 26.32 -15.64
C GLU A 97 -12.83 27.06 -14.44
N SER A 98 -14.17 27.09 -14.36
CA SER A 98 -14.87 27.73 -13.24
C SER A 98 -14.56 27.05 -11.89
N ALA A 99 -14.52 25.71 -11.86
CA ALA A 99 -14.12 24.97 -10.66
C ALA A 99 -12.65 25.21 -10.28
N LEU A 100 -11.75 25.19 -11.28
CA LEU A 100 -10.31 25.44 -11.09
C LEU A 100 -10.05 26.85 -10.54
N GLU A 101 -10.78 27.85 -11.02
CA GLU A 101 -10.63 29.23 -10.54
C GLU A 101 -10.98 29.35 -9.05
N VAL A 102 -12.10 28.74 -8.62
CA VAL A 102 -12.48 28.72 -7.19
C VAL A 102 -11.47 27.94 -6.36
N ALA A 103 -10.98 26.81 -6.87
CA ALA A 103 -9.95 26.02 -6.19
C ALA A 103 -8.66 26.82 -5.99
N ARG A 104 -8.20 27.54 -7.04
CA ARG A 104 -7.03 28.42 -6.98
C ARG A 104 -7.19 29.53 -5.94
N GLN A 105 -8.35 30.19 -5.89
CA GLN A 105 -8.65 31.24 -4.92
C GLN A 105 -8.60 30.73 -3.47
N ARG A 106 -8.96 29.46 -3.26
CA ARG A 106 -9.04 28.83 -1.93
C ARG A 106 -7.81 27.98 -1.58
N GLY A 107 -6.80 27.90 -2.46
CA GLY A 107 -5.63 27.05 -2.27
C GLY A 107 -5.97 25.55 -2.23
N ARG A 108 -7.00 25.13 -2.97
CA ARG A 108 -7.54 23.77 -3.05
C ARG A 108 -7.28 23.17 -4.43
N GLU A 109 -7.58 21.89 -4.61
CA GLU A 109 -7.32 21.19 -5.88
C GLU A 109 -8.58 20.56 -6.49
N VAL A 110 -8.66 20.59 -7.82
CA VAL A 110 -9.67 19.85 -8.60
C VAL A 110 -9.00 18.66 -9.27
N LEU A 111 -9.65 17.51 -9.18
CA LEU A 111 -9.25 16.28 -9.86
C LEU A 111 -10.21 16.02 -11.01
N MET A 112 -9.68 15.74 -12.19
CA MET A 112 -10.51 15.25 -13.31
C MET A 112 -10.79 13.76 -13.11
N GLU A 113 -12.06 13.41 -12.99
CA GLU A 113 -12.52 12.03 -12.89
C GLU A 113 -12.72 11.44 -14.28
N LEU A 114 -12.00 10.36 -14.59
CA LEU A 114 -11.93 9.80 -15.94
C LEU A 114 -12.96 8.70 -16.22
N THR A 115 -13.81 8.35 -15.26
CA THR A 115 -14.88 7.37 -15.45
C THR A 115 -15.75 7.70 -16.67
N GLY A 116 -15.83 6.75 -17.62
CA GLY A 116 -16.66 6.87 -18.82
C GLY A 116 -16.07 7.80 -19.91
N VAL A 117 -14.88 8.35 -19.70
CA VAL A 117 -14.20 9.18 -20.70
C VAL A 117 -13.64 8.31 -21.82
N ARG A 118 -13.98 8.65 -23.06
CA ARG A 118 -13.34 8.10 -24.26
C ARG A 118 -12.14 8.96 -24.63
N ASP A 119 -11.18 8.39 -25.38
CA ASP A 119 -9.97 9.09 -25.85
C ASP A 119 -9.34 10.02 -24.78
N ILE A 120 -9.02 9.41 -23.63
CA ILE A 120 -8.49 10.10 -22.43
C ILE A 120 -7.31 11.01 -22.79
N LEU A 121 -6.42 10.58 -23.68
CA LEU A 121 -5.20 11.30 -24.03
C LEU A 121 -5.49 12.56 -24.86
N ALA A 122 -6.52 12.54 -25.72
CA ALA A 122 -6.94 13.74 -26.44
C ALA A 122 -7.43 14.81 -25.48
N HIS A 123 -8.37 14.47 -24.59
CA HIS A 123 -8.91 15.40 -23.60
C HIS A 123 -7.87 15.85 -22.57
N ALA A 124 -6.93 14.98 -22.19
CA ALA A 124 -5.85 15.33 -21.28
C ALA A 124 -5.01 16.51 -21.79
N ARG A 125 -4.83 16.66 -23.11
CA ARG A 125 -4.10 17.82 -23.67
C ARG A 125 -4.87 19.13 -23.44
N GLU A 126 -6.18 19.11 -23.59
CA GLU A 126 -7.06 20.27 -23.38
C GLU A 126 -7.09 20.64 -21.88
N TRP A 127 -7.28 19.65 -21.00
CA TRP A 127 -7.25 19.86 -19.56
C TRP A 127 -5.91 20.40 -19.06
N LYS A 128 -4.79 20.00 -19.69
CA LYS A 128 -3.47 20.54 -19.35
C LYS A 128 -3.40 22.05 -19.60
N GLN A 129 -3.98 22.53 -20.71
CA GLN A 129 -3.93 23.93 -21.12
C GLN A 129 -4.65 24.84 -20.13
N VAL A 130 -5.75 24.37 -19.52
CA VAL A 130 -6.52 25.12 -18.53
C VAL A 130 -6.01 24.96 -17.10
N GLY A 131 -4.91 24.21 -16.90
CA GLY A 131 -4.22 24.11 -15.61
C GLY A 131 -4.67 22.96 -14.72
N VAL A 132 -5.37 21.94 -15.25
CA VAL A 132 -5.58 20.69 -14.51
C VAL A 132 -4.22 20.08 -14.15
N GLN A 133 -4.08 19.64 -12.90
CA GLN A 133 -2.85 18.99 -12.42
C GLN A 133 -3.06 17.55 -11.97
N ARG A 134 -4.29 17.15 -11.65
CA ARG A 134 -4.59 15.85 -11.06
C ARG A 134 -5.73 15.14 -11.79
N MET A 135 -5.63 13.82 -11.83
CA MET A 135 -6.63 12.96 -12.46
C MET A 135 -6.89 11.72 -11.63
N VAL A 136 -8.11 11.19 -11.71
CA VAL A 136 -8.47 9.88 -11.17
C VAL A 136 -8.74 8.94 -12.34
N TYR A 137 -7.85 7.96 -12.51
CA TYR A 137 -8.00 6.89 -13.47
C TYR A 137 -8.73 5.73 -12.80
N HIS A 138 -10.01 5.59 -13.13
CA HIS A 138 -10.91 4.62 -12.53
C HIS A 138 -11.14 3.43 -13.47
N ARG A 139 -10.85 2.21 -13.01
CA ARG A 139 -11.36 1.00 -13.68
C ARG A 139 -12.85 0.86 -13.35
N GLY A 140 -13.70 1.28 -14.30
CA GLY A 140 -15.16 1.47 -14.17
C GLY A 140 -15.85 0.44 -13.27
N TRP A 141 -16.73 0.90 -12.37
CA TRP A 141 -17.40 0.02 -11.41
C TRP A 141 -18.43 -0.88 -12.11
N ASP A 142 -19.20 -0.34 -13.06
CA ASP A 142 -20.13 -1.11 -13.87
C ASP A 142 -19.41 -2.06 -14.84
N GLU A 143 -18.17 -1.73 -15.25
CA GLU A 143 -17.30 -2.60 -16.04
C GLU A 143 -16.75 -3.80 -15.24
N GLN A 144 -16.76 -3.74 -13.89
CA GLN A 144 -16.47 -4.91 -13.05
C GLN A 144 -17.59 -5.96 -13.14
N THR A 145 -18.82 -5.55 -13.43
CA THR A 145 -19.92 -6.47 -13.75
C THR A 145 -19.67 -7.20 -15.08
N PHE A 146 -18.85 -6.61 -15.95
CA PHE A 146 -18.43 -7.17 -17.25
C PHE A 146 -17.07 -7.90 -17.20
N ASN A 147 -16.55 -8.21 -16.00
CA ASN A 147 -15.32 -8.99 -15.82
C ASN A 147 -14.04 -8.34 -16.39
N ARG A 148 -14.01 -7.00 -16.51
CA ARG A 148 -12.81 -6.28 -16.99
C ARG A 148 -11.74 -6.22 -15.90
N GLU A 149 -10.56 -6.77 -16.19
CA GLU A 149 -9.38 -6.71 -15.32
C GLU A 149 -8.49 -5.51 -15.66
N TRP A 150 -7.53 -5.20 -14.77
CA TRP A 150 -6.47 -4.23 -15.11
C TRP A 150 -5.55 -4.87 -16.15
N ALA A 151 -5.27 -4.14 -17.23
CA ALA A 151 -4.43 -4.63 -18.32
C ALA A 151 -3.24 -3.71 -18.58
N GLU A 152 -2.20 -4.21 -19.24
CA GLU A 152 -1.01 -3.41 -19.57
C GLU A 152 -1.34 -2.15 -20.39
N ASP A 153 -2.41 -2.17 -21.19
CA ASP A 153 -2.92 -0.99 -21.90
C ASP A 153 -3.33 0.14 -20.93
N ASP A 154 -3.88 -0.17 -19.76
CA ASP A 154 -4.17 0.83 -18.73
C ASP A 154 -2.89 1.50 -18.24
N LYS A 155 -1.81 0.72 -18.04
CA LYS A 155 -0.51 1.28 -17.62
C LYS A 155 0.09 2.19 -18.68
N VAL A 156 -0.06 1.85 -19.96
CA VAL A 156 0.41 2.70 -21.06
C VAL A 156 -0.27 4.06 -20.98
N ILE A 157 -1.59 4.10 -20.82
CA ILE A 157 -2.35 5.35 -20.70
C ILE A 157 -1.94 6.10 -19.43
N ILE A 158 -1.88 5.43 -18.28
CA ILE A 158 -1.47 6.06 -17.01
C ILE A 158 -0.06 6.65 -17.12
N ARG A 159 0.89 5.93 -17.72
CA ARG A 159 2.26 6.41 -17.93
C ARG A 159 2.28 7.65 -18.83
N GLN A 160 1.52 7.65 -19.93
CA GLN A 160 1.43 8.82 -20.80
C GLN A 160 0.82 10.03 -20.09
N LEU A 161 -0.19 9.86 -19.24
CA LEU A 161 -0.74 10.95 -18.43
C LEU A 161 0.28 11.49 -17.42
N ILE A 162 1.04 10.60 -16.79
CA ILE A 162 2.14 10.97 -15.89
C ILE A 162 3.24 11.73 -16.64
N ASP A 163 3.62 11.29 -17.84
CA ASP A 163 4.63 11.93 -18.68
C ASP A 163 4.17 13.31 -19.18
N MET A 164 2.86 13.51 -19.34
CA MET A 164 2.25 14.85 -19.55
C MET A 164 2.29 15.73 -18.29
N GLY A 165 2.80 15.21 -17.18
CA GLY A 165 2.97 15.91 -15.91
C GLY A 165 1.71 15.97 -15.05
N PHE A 166 0.77 15.03 -15.22
CA PHE A 166 -0.37 14.90 -14.30
C PHE A 166 0.00 14.05 -13.08
N LYS A 167 -0.53 14.42 -11.92
CA LYS A 167 -0.55 13.55 -10.74
C LYS A 167 -1.74 12.60 -10.90
N VAL A 168 -1.47 11.36 -11.26
CA VAL A 168 -2.51 10.35 -11.49
C VAL A 168 -2.83 9.62 -10.19
N THR A 169 -4.12 9.48 -9.91
CA THR A 169 -4.70 8.63 -8.87
C THR A 169 -5.27 7.39 -9.52
N VAL A 170 -5.07 6.20 -8.95
CA VAL A 170 -5.62 4.95 -9.49
C VAL A 170 -6.65 4.35 -8.54
N THR A 171 -7.75 3.83 -9.10
CA THR A 171 -8.85 3.23 -8.32
C THR A 171 -9.63 2.20 -9.14
N GLY A 172 -10.35 1.32 -8.45
CA GLY A 172 -11.20 0.30 -9.05
C GLY A 172 -10.75 -1.11 -8.68
N GLY A 173 -11.31 -1.64 -7.59
CA GLY A 173 -11.04 -3.00 -7.12
C GLY A 173 -9.60 -3.21 -6.65
N ILE A 174 -8.96 -2.17 -6.11
CA ILE A 174 -7.62 -2.27 -5.54
C ILE A 174 -7.61 -3.23 -4.35
N THR A 175 -6.72 -4.21 -4.40
CA THR A 175 -6.39 -5.13 -3.31
C THR A 175 -4.88 -5.16 -3.12
N ILE A 176 -4.39 -5.80 -2.05
CA ILE A 176 -2.95 -5.91 -1.77
C ILE A 176 -2.22 -6.64 -2.89
N GLU A 177 -2.84 -7.69 -3.43
CA GLU A 177 -2.29 -8.53 -4.50
C GLU A 177 -2.16 -7.77 -5.83
N LEU A 178 -3.00 -6.75 -6.02
CA LEU A 178 -3.01 -5.92 -7.21
C LEU A 178 -2.02 -4.75 -7.13
N LEU A 179 -1.60 -4.30 -5.94
CA LEU A 179 -0.65 -3.19 -5.80
C LEU A 179 0.65 -3.35 -6.60
N PRO A 180 1.30 -4.53 -6.67
CA PRO A 180 2.51 -4.74 -7.47
C PRO A 180 2.31 -4.43 -8.96
N PHE A 181 1.09 -4.50 -9.49
CA PHE A 181 0.79 -4.12 -10.86
C PHE A 181 1.23 -2.68 -11.12
N PHE A 182 0.94 -1.73 -10.23
CA PHE A 182 1.23 -0.30 -10.46
C PHE A 182 2.65 0.14 -10.09
N ARG A 183 3.50 -0.75 -9.55
CA ARG A 183 4.77 -0.38 -8.87
C ARG A 183 5.76 0.43 -9.71
N ASP A 184 5.71 0.28 -11.03
CA ASP A 184 6.59 0.91 -12.01
C ASP A 184 6.03 2.25 -12.53
N LEU A 185 4.89 2.69 -11.98
CA LEU A 185 4.26 3.96 -12.27
C LEU A 185 4.40 4.88 -11.05
N PRO A 186 4.84 6.14 -11.22
CA PRO A 186 4.87 7.13 -10.15
C PRO A 186 3.47 7.72 -9.93
N VAL A 187 2.51 6.85 -9.59
CA VAL A 187 1.15 7.27 -9.20
C VAL A 187 1.20 8.08 -7.89
N SER A 188 0.31 9.05 -7.78
CA SER A 188 0.29 9.98 -6.64
C SER A 188 -0.60 9.53 -5.49
N VAL A 189 -1.68 8.80 -5.79
CA VAL A 189 -2.67 8.32 -4.81
C VAL A 189 -3.19 6.96 -5.28
N ILE A 190 -3.44 6.06 -4.34
CA ILE A 190 -4.12 4.79 -4.55
C ILE A 190 -5.39 4.79 -3.70
N ILE A 191 -6.55 4.62 -4.33
CA ILE A 191 -7.85 4.58 -3.65
C ILE A 191 -8.27 3.14 -3.41
N ALA A 192 -8.61 2.82 -2.16
CA ALA A 192 -9.20 1.56 -1.76
C ALA A 192 -10.57 1.80 -1.10
N GLY A 193 -11.59 1.06 -1.56
CA GLY A 193 -12.92 1.04 -0.96
C GLY A 193 -13.16 -0.28 -0.23
N ARG A 194 -13.84 -1.22 -0.91
CA ARG A 194 -14.29 -2.51 -0.33
C ARG A 194 -13.19 -3.33 0.34
N ALA A 195 -11.96 -3.28 -0.19
CA ALA A 195 -10.81 -3.98 0.40
C ALA A 195 -10.59 -3.58 1.86
N ILE A 196 -10.94 -2.34 2.24
CA ILE A 196 -10.89 -1.84 3.61
C ILE A 196 -12.26 -1.98 4.28
N HIS A 197 -13.29 -1.33 3.75
CA HIS A 197 -14.53 -1.13 4.50
C HIS A 197 -15.45 -2.38 4.58
N LYS A 198 -15.15 -3.44 3.82
CA LYS A 198 -15.78 -4.77 3.95
C LYS A 198 -14.87 -5.81 4.61
N ALA A 199 -13.65 -5.44 5.00
CA ALA A 199 -12.76 -6.34 5.72
C ALA A 199 -13.31 -6.63 7.13
N PRO A 200 -13.03 -7.81 7.71
CA PRO A 200 -13.38 -8.10 9.11
C PRO A 200 -12.78 -7.09 10.10
N ASP A 201 -11.54 -6.63 9.82
CA ASP A 201 -10.88 -5.53 10.52
C ASP A 201 -10.43 -4.47 9.50
N PRO A 202 -11.24 -3.41 9.29
CA PRO A 202 -10.91 -2.33 8.37
C PRO A 202 -9.62 -1.59 8.73
N ALA A 203 -9.32 -1.43 10.02
CA ALA A 203 -8.12 -0.72 10.45
C ALA A 203 -6.87 -1.55 10.13
N ALA A 204 -6.89 -2.85 10.39
CA ALA A 204 -5.80 -3.75 10.00
C ALA A 204 -5.60 -3.80 8.49
N SER A 205 -6.67 -3.91 7.71
CA SER A 205 -6.59 -3.91 6.24
C SER A 205 -5.98 -2.62 5.69
N ALA A 206 -6.40 -1.45 6.21
CA ALA A 206 -5.83 -0.17 5.81
C ALA A 206 -4.35 -0.05 6.18
N ARG A 207 -3.95 -0.51 7.38
CA ARG A 207 -2.53 -0.57 7.77
C ARG A 207 -1.73 -1.44 6.81
N GLU A 208 -2.24 -2.60 6.45
CA GLU A 208 -1.56 -3.56 5.60
C GLU A 208 -1.37 -3.01 4.17
N LEU A 209 -2.41 -2.41 3.59
CA LEU A 209 -2.34 -1.70 2.31
C LEU A 209 -1.31 -0.57 2.36
N ARG A 210 -1.33 0.25 3.41
CA ARG A 210 -0.35 1.34 3.57
C ARG A 210 1.08 0.80 3.63
N SER A 211 1.32 -0.24 4.43
CA SER A 211 2.62 -0.89 4.51
C SER A 211 3.05 -1.48 3.16
N ALA A 212 2.14 -2.08 2.39
CA ALA A 212 2.42 -2.58 1.05
C ALA A 212 2.83 -1.47 0.08
N ILE A 213 2.12 -0.33 0.09
CA ILE A 213 2.48 0.86 -0.70
C ILE A 213 3.87 1.37 -0.33
N HIS A 214 4.16 1.51 0.97
CA HIS A 214 5.49 1.92 1.43
C HIS A 214 6.60 0.93 1.03
N ARG A 215 6.34 -0.38 1.05
CA ARG A 215 7.32 -1.37 0.57
C ARG A 215 7.59 -1.23 -0.92
N LEU A 216 6.54 -1.10 -1.73
CA LEU A 216 6.62 -1.09 -3.18
C LEU A 216 7.23 0.22 -3.73
N TRP A 217 6.87 1.38 -3.17
CA TRP A 217 7.36 2.68 -3.65
C TRP A 217 8.42 3.34 -2.76
N GLY A 218 8.49 3.00 -1.46
CA GLY A 218 9.45 3.57 -0.51
C GLY A 218 10.88 3.03 -0.65
N SER A 219 11.07 1.92 -1.36
CA SER A 219 12.40 1.33 -1.62
C SER A 219 13.24 2.12 -2.63
N SER A 220 12.77 3.29 -3.07
CA SER A 220 13.45 4.15 -4.04
C SER A 220 14.38 5.19 -3.38
N GLN A 221 15.05 4.88 -2.26
CA GLN A 221 16.27 5.55 -1.79
C GLN A 221 17.07 4.65 -0.84
N SER A 222 17.79 3.70 -1.40
CA SER A 222 19.11 3.32 -0.89
C SER A 222 19.95 3.00 -2.11
N GLY A 223 20.98 3.81 -2.36
CA GLY A 223 21.91 3.58 -3.45
C GLY A 223 22.57 2.22 -3.29
N TYR A 224 22.07 1.23 -4.00
CA TYR A 224 22.88 0.14 -4.49
C TYR A 224 22.99 0.37 -5.99
N GLY A 225 24.17 0.84 -6.38
CA GLY A 225 24.57 0.79 -7.78
C GLY A 225 24.29 -0.61 -8.30
N THR A 226 23.79 -0.68 -9.52
CA THR A 226 23.80 -1.88 -10.34
C THR A 226 25.26 -2.29 -10.57
N ALA A 227 25.88 -2.88 -9.55
CA ALA A 227 26.98 -3.81 -9.74
C ALA A 227 26.33 -5.15 -10.07
N SER A 228 26.71 -5.70 -11.21
CA SER A 228 26.33 -7.04 -11.63
C SER A 228 26.73 -8.05 -10.55
N VAL A 229 25.79 -8.47 -9.71
CA VAL A 229 25.94 -9.67 -8.90
C VAL A 229 25.37 -10.83 -9.73
N ALA A 230 26.18 -11.86 -9.91
CA ALA A 230 25.87 -13.00 -10.76
C ALA A 230 24.53 -13.66 -10.36
N GLN A 231 23.77 -14.11 -11.37
CA GLN A 231 22.45 -14.77 -11.23
C GLN A 231 22.42 -16.01 -10.30
N SER A 232 23.56 -16.48 -9.80
CA SER A 232 23.64 -17.60 -8.84
C SER A 232 23.32 -17.19 -7.40
N ASP A 233 23.66 -15.97 -6.98
CA ASP A 233 23.55 -15.54 -5.58
C ASP A 233 22.11 -15.16 -5.19
N THR A 234 21.28 -14.76 -6.16
CA THR A 234 19.87 -14.43 -5.93
C THR A 234 19.04 -15.66 -5.55
N ARG A 235 19.28 -16.82 -6.19
CA ARG A 235 18.57 -18.07 -5.87
C ARG A 235 18.93 -18.59 -4.48
N ALA A 236 20.21 -18.52 -4.12
CA ALA A 236 20.72 -18.87 -2.80
C ALA A 236 20.07 -18.03 -1.70
N ALA A 237 20.03 -16.71 -1.89
CA ALA A 237 19.42 -15.78 -0.95
C ALA A 237 17.90 -15.97 -0.85
N ASP A 238 17.22 -16.23 -1.97
CA ASP A 238 15.78 -16.50 -2.00
C ASP A 238 15.44 -17.82 -1.27
N LEU A 239 16.22 -18.89 -1.48
CA LEU A 239 16.05 -20.17 -0.77
C LEU A 239 16.32 -20.05 0.73
N ALA A 240 17.39 -19.34 1.11
CA ALA A 240 17.71 -19.04 2.49
C ALA A 240 16.56 -18.28 3.18
N ALA A 241 16.03 -17.25 2.52
CA ALA A 241 14.92 -16.46 3.05
C ALA A 241 13.63 -17.29 3.18
N LYS A 242 13.34 -18.18 2.23
CA LYS A 242 12.21 -19.13 2.35
C LYS A 242 12.40 -20.08 3.53
N ALA A 243 13.60 -20.63 3.71
CA ALA A 243 13.90 -21.54 4.81
C ALA A 243 13.76 -20.86 6.19
N VAL A 244 14.15 -19.58 6.29
CA VAL A 244 13.93 -18.78 7.50
C VAL A 244 12.45 -18.55 7.76
N ARG A 245 11.66 -18.12 6.77
CA ARG A 245 10.21 -17.88 6.96
C ARG A 245 9.47 -19.13 7.42
N TRP A 246 9.70 -20.25 6.75
CA TRP A 246 9.03 -21.49 7.07
C TRP A 246 9.50 -22.03 8.43
N GLY A 247 10.79 -21.93 8.72
CA GLY A 247 11.34 -22.31 10.03
C GLY A 247 10.74 -21.47 11.16
N VAL A 248 10.63 -20.14 10.99
CA VAL A 248 9.99 -19.26 11.99
C VAL A 248 8.52 -19.64 12.24
N SER A 249 7.78 -19.99 11.18
CA SER A 249 6.40 -20.42 11.35
C SER A 249 6.30 -21.72 12.17
N ASP A 250 7.19 -22.68 11.89
CA ASP A 250 7.23 -23.96 12.61
C ASP A 250 7.88 -23.85 14.00
N LEU A 251 8.63 -22.78 14.30
CA LEU A 251 8.98 -22.40 15.68
C LEU A 251 7.73 -22.06 16.52
N GLY A 252 6.60 -21.76 15.88
CA GLY A 252 5.36 -21.31 16.51
C GLY A 252 5.24 -19.78 16.61
N LEU A 253 6.02 -19.04 15.81
CA LEU A 253 6.02 -17.58 15.83
C LEU A 253 5.13 -16.99 14.75
N LEU A 254 4.56 -15.83 15.04
CA LEU A 254 3.73 -15.09 14.09
C LEU A 254 4.62 -14.26 13.16
N LEU A 255 4.50 -14.53 11.86
CA LEU A 255 5.11 -13.73 10.81
C LEU A 255 4.19 -12.54 10.47
N THR A 256 4.76 -11.38 10.16
CA THR A 256 3.98 -10.29 9.56
C THR A 256 3.55 -10.60 8.12
N VAL A 257 4.26 -11.53 7.47
CA VAL A 257 3.92 -12.11 6.16
C VAL A 257 4.04 -13.63 6.26
N ASP A 258 2.91 -14.32 6.31
CA ASP A 258 2.89 -15.79 6.37
C ASP A 258 3.25 -16.40 5.02
N GLY A 259 4.42 -17.04 4.95
CA GLY A 259 4.95 -17.65 3.73
C GLY A 259 4.56 -19.11 3.51
N ARG A 260 3.76 -19.74 4.38
CA ARG A 260 3.45 -21.19 4.31
C ARG A 260 2.73 -21.61 3.03
N SER A 261 1.98 -20.70 2.43
CA SER A 261 1.28 -20.91 1.15
C SER A 261 2.02 -20.29 -0.05
N CYS A 262 3.29 -19.91 0.11
CA CYS A 262 4.07 -19.30 -0.97
C CYS A 262 4.33 -20.33 -2.10
N PRO A 263 4.02 -19.99 -3.38
CA PRO A 263 4.10 -20.91 -4.52
C PRO A 263 5.54 -21.35 -4.88
N GLY A 264 6.56 -20.66 -4.35
CA GLY A 264 7.97 -21.03 -4.51
C GLY A 264 8.85 -19.81 -4.71
N CYS A 265 10.16 -19.94 -4.49
CA CYS A 265 11.10 -18.84 -4.71
C CYS A 265 11.19 -18.44 -6.19
N ASP A 266 11.01 -19.42 -7.08
CA ASP A 266 11.08 -19.24 -8.54
C ASP A 266 9.72 -18.86 -9.14
N ALA A 267 8.68 -18.72 -8.32
CA ALA A 267 7.33 -18.40 -8.75
C ALA A 267 7.14 -16.88 -8.92
N PRO A 268 6.53 -16.40 -10.02
CA PRO A 268 6.29 -14.97 -10.24
C PRO A 268 5.42 -14.32 -9.14
N ASP A 269 4.53 -15.11 -8.55
CA ASP A 269 3.57 -14.78 -7.51
C ASP A 269 4.08 -15.12 -6.09
N ARG A 270 5.40 -15.27 -5.92
CA ARG A 270 5.98 -15.49 -4.60
C ARG A 270 5.61 -14.36 -3.63
N LEU A 271 5.16 -14.74 -2.44
CA LEU A 271 4.65 -13.81 -1.42
C LEU A 271 5.74 -12.89 -0.83
N CYS A 272 7.01 -13.19 -1.08
CA CYS A 272 8.16 -12.47 -0.54
C CYS A 272 9.20 -12.20 -1.62
N GLN A 273 9.37 -10.92 -1.99
CA GLN A 273 10.43 -10.47 -2.91
C GLN A 273 11.69 -9.96 -2.18
N SER A 274 11.61 -9.79 -0.86
CA SER A 274 12.74 -9.45 0.00
C SER A 274 13.34 -10.72 0.60
N THR A 275 14.59 -10.67 1.05
CA THR A 275 15.22 -11.70 1.88
C THR A 275 14.90 -11.52 3.38
N VAL A 276 14.39 -10.34 3.75
CA VAL A 276 14.03 -9.99 5.13
C VAL A 276 12.75 -10.68 5.56
N THR A 277 12.77 -11.25 6.75
CA THR A 277 11.64 -11.89 7.45
C THR A 277 11.37 -11.11 8.72
N GLN A 278 10.21 -10.46 8.82
CA GLN A 278 9.81 -9.77 10.03
C GLN A 278 8.93 -10.67 10.90
N VAL A 279 9.25 -10.70 12.20
CA VAL A 279 8.68 -11.62 13.17
C VAL A 279 8.13 -10.83 14.34
N GLN A 280 6.87 -11.06 14.68
CA GLN A 280 6.26 -10.49 15.85
C GLN A 280 6.85 -11.15 17.10
N CYS A 281 7.33 -10.35 18.05
CA CYS A 281 7.79 -10.83 19.33
C CYS A 281 6.63 -11.46 20.12
N PRO A 282 6.86 -12.59 20.81
CA PRO A 282 5.90 -13.12 21.77
C PRO A 282 5.59 -12.11 22.89
N PRO A 283 4.41 -12.20 23.53
CA PRO A 283 4.02 -11.29 24.60
C PRO A 283 5.07 -11.25 25.74
N GLY A 284 5.39 -10.05 26.22
CA GLY A 284 6.35 -9.85 27.30
C GLY A 284 7.82 -9.81 26.87
N VAL A 285 8.10 -9.95 25.57
CA VAL A 285 9.45 -9.86 25.00
C VAL A 285 9.51 -8.73 23.97
N SER A 286 10.53 -7.88 24.06
CA SER A 286 10.79 -6.82 23.08
C SER A 286 11.77 -7.25 22.00
N ALA A 287 11.70 -6.62 20.83
CA ALA A 287 12.60 -6.88 19.71
C ALA A 287 14.07 -6.61 20.06
N ALA A 288 14.33 -5.62 20.92
CA ALA A 288 15.68 -5.32 21.41
C ALA A 288 16.24 -6.47 22.27
N GLN A 289 15.43 -7.07 23.13
CA GLN A 289 15.83 -8.25 23.93
C GLN A 289 16.13 -9.46 23.04
N VAL A 290 15.29 -9.70 22.02
CA VAL A 290 15.53 -10.79 21.05
C VAL A 290 16.83 -10.57 20.29
N ALA A 291 17.06 -9.36 19.76
CA ALA A 291 18.27 -9.04 19.01
C ALA A 291 19.53 -9.16 19.88
N GLN A 292 19.47 -8.75 21.15
CA GLN A 292 20.59 -8.89 22.09
C GLN A 292 20.88 -10.36 22.41
N ALA A 293 19.86 -11.17 22.69
CA ALA A 293 20.01 -12.60 22.94
C ALA A 293 20.55 -13.34 21.71
N LEU A 294 20.05 -12.99 20.51
CA LEU A 294 20.56 -13.49 19.23
C LEU A 294 22.04 -13.13 19.03
N ALA A 295 22.43 -11.89 19.27
CA ALA A 295 23.84 -11.47 19.16
C ALA A 295 24.75 -12.21 20.14
N HIS A 296 24.23 -12.59 21.31
CA HIS A 296 24.99 -13.38 22.28
C HIS A 296 25.20 -14.83 21.83
N ILE A 297 24.21 -15.44 21.18
CA ILE A 297 24.26 -16.85 20.73
C ILE A 297 24.95 -17.00 19.37
N PHE A 298 24.58 -16.15 18.41
CA PHE A 298 25.00 -16.23 17.00
C PHE A 298 26.23 -15.36 16.69
N GLY A 299 26.55 -14.41 17.56
CA GLY A 299 27.51 -13.35 17.28
C GLY A 299 26.86 -12.14 16.60
N GLN A 300 27.54 -10.99 16.64
CA GLN A 300 27.07 -9.76 15.99
C GLN A 300 26.96 -9.97 14.47
N SER A 301 25.80 -9.62 13.90
CA SER A 301 25.52 -9.80 12.47
C SER A 301 24.49 -8.78 11.98
N GLY A 302 24.58 -8.41 10.70
CA GLY A 302 23.52 -7.63 10.03
C GLY A 302 22.25 -8.45 9.73
N ALA A 303 22.32 -9.78 9.91
CA ALA A 303 21.24 -10.71 9.61
C ALA A 303 20.07 -10.68 10.59
N PHE A 304 20.10 -9.86 11.63
CA PHE A 304 18.96 -9.67 12.51
C PHE A 304 19.02 -8.33 13.24
N GLY A 305 17.87 -7.86 13.70
CA GLY A 305 17.78 -6.62 14.47
C GLY A 305 16.35 -6.19 14.75
N PRO A 306 16.15 -5.15 15.58
CA PRO A 306 14.83 -4.61 15.84
C PRO A 306 14.29 -3.82 14.64
N VAL A 307 12.98 -3.93 14.39
CA VAL A 307 12.23 -3.09 13.43
C VAL A 307 11.35 -2.09 14.18
N SER A 308 10.67 -2.56 15.23
CA SER A 308 9.89 -1.76 16.18
C SER A 308 10.17 -2.26 17.62
N ALA A 309 9.39 -1.81 18.60
CA ALA A 309 9.49 -2.32 19.97
C ALA A 309 9.17 -3.83 20.08
N ASP A 310 8.30 -4.32 19.20
CA ASP A 310 7.67 -5.64 19.26
C ASP A 310 7.84 -6.47 17.97
N VAL A 311 8.60 -5.96 16.99
CA VAL A 311 8.92 -6.67 15.75
C VAL A 311 10.44 -6.66 15.56
N PHE A 312 11.02 -7.82 15.31
CA PHE A 312 12.41 -7.98 14.89
C PHE A 312 12.46 -8.56 13.48
N TYR A 313 13.60 -8.42 12.81
CA TYR A 313 13.84 -9.01 11.50
C TYR A 313 14.92 -10.09 11.54
N LEU A 314 14.84 -11.00 10.57
CA LEU A 314 15.88 -11.94 10.17
C LEU A 314 16.14 -11.77 8.66
N ASP A 315 17.38 -11.55 8.25
CA ASP A 315 17.78 -11.42 6.85
C ASP A 315 19.01 -12.28 6.56
N PRO A 316 18.82 -13.55 6.13
CA PRO A 316 19.95 -14.44 5.88
C PRO A 316 20.87 -13.94 4.76
N ALA A 317 20.43 -13.02 3.89
CA ALA A 317 21.28 -12.46 2.85
C ALA A 317 22.37 -11.51 3.40
N GLN A 318 22.23 -11.07 4.66
CA GLN A 318 23.22 -10.26 5.37
C GLN A 318 24.17 -11.12 6.23
N LEU A 319 24.13 -12.46 6.09
CA LEU A 319 25.12 -13.33 6.70
C LEU A 319 26.49 -13.07 6.08
N ASP A 320 27.51 -13.10 6.93
CA ASP A 320 28.93 -13.02 6.56
C ASP A 320 29.30 -14.08 5.51
N ARG A 321 28.69 -15.26 5.64
CA ARG A 321 28.71 -16.32 4.65
C ARG A 321 27.29 -16.87 4.45
N LEU A 322 26.74 -16.66 3.26
CA LEU A 322 25.46 -17.22 2.86
C LEU A 322 25.63 -18.70 2.48
N ALA A 323 25.32 -19.60 3.42
CA ALA A 323 25.41 -21.04 3.24
C ALA A 323 24.35 -21.80 4.05
N PRO A 324 23.94 -23.03 3.64
CA PRO A 324 22.89 -23.79 4.31
C PRO A 324 23.09 -23.94 5.81
N ASP A 325 24.30 -24.29 6.22
CA ASP A 325 24.67 -24.48 7.63
C ASP A 325 24.50 -23.19 8.44
N ARG A 326 24.90 -22.04 7.88
CA ARG A 326 24.76 -20.73 8.54
C ARG A 326 23.31 -20.28 8.68
N VAL A 327 22.47 -20.58 7.69
CA VAL A 327 21.03 -20.31 7.77
C VAL A 327 20.36 -21.18 8.84
N THR A 328 20.74 -22.46 8.92
CA THR A 328 20.28 -23.37 9.98
C THR A 328 20.74 -22.93 11.36
N GLU A 329 21.98 -22.47 11.50
CA GLU A 329 22.51 -21.90 12.74
C GLU A 329 21.74 -20.64 13.17
N LEU A 330 21.41 -19.74 12.21
CA LEU A 330 20.61 -18.55 12.48
C LEU A 330 19.21 -18.92 13.00
N MET A 331 18.59 -19.95 12.40
CA MET A 331 17.30 -20.48 12.84
C MET A 331 17.38 -21.05 14.27
N ALA A 332 18.37 -21.90 14.52
CA ALA A 332 18.58 -22.51 15.83
C ALA A 332 18.86 -21.44 16.91
N ALA A 333 19.69 -20.45 16.59
CA ALA A 333 20.00 -19.33 17.48
C ALA A 333 18.75 -18.50 17.79
N THR A 334 17.89 -18.24 16.80
CA THR A 334 16.62 -17.52 16.99
C THR A 334 15.72 -18.25 17.98
N GLY A 335 15.51 -19.55 17.77
CA GLY A 335 14.71 -20.37 18.66
C GLY A 335 15.28 -20.43 20.09
N ASN A 336 16.60 -20.58 20.22
CA ASN A 336 17.27 -20.65 21.52
C ASN A 336 17.26 -19.30 22.26
N ALA A 337 17.44 -18.18 21.55
CA ALA A 337 17.31 -16.83 22.10
C ALA A 337 15.92 -16.60 22.70
N LEU A 338 14.87 -17.00 21.97
CA LEU A 338 13.49 -16.90 22.45
C LEU A 338 13.23 -17.81 23.65
N ARG A 339 13.79 -19.03 23.69
CA ARG A 339 13.72 -19.90 24.88
C ARG A 339 14.40 -19.29 26.10
N GLN A 340 15.57 -18.65 25.93
CA GLN A 340 16.26 -17.96 27.02
C GLN A 340 15.44 -16.80 27.59
N LEU A 341 14.60 -16.17 26.75
CA LEU A 341 13.67 -15.12 27.13
C LEU A 341 12.34 -15.64 27.68
N GLY A 342 12.19 -16.97 27.85
CA GLY A 342 11.01 -17.59 28.44
C GLY A 342 9.88 -17.91 27.45
N CYS A 343 10.11 -17.77 26.15
CA CYS A 343 9.10 -18.09 25.13
C CYS A 343 8.99 -19.59 24.88
N ALA A 344 7.76 -20.08 24.76
CA ALA A 344 7.49 -21.43 24.28
C ALA A 344 7.63 -21.48 22.74
N VAL A 345 8.74 -22.07 22.26
CA VAL A 345 9.01 -22.27 20.83
C VAL A 345 9.53 -23.68 20.54
N ASP A 346 9.16 -24.21 19.38
CA ASP A 346 9.62 -25.53 18.91
C ASP A 346 10.83 -25.41 17.99
N VAL A 347 12.01 -25.27 18.61
CA VAL A 347 13.30 -25.13 17.92
C VAL A 347 13.58 -26.31 16.98
N ASN A 348 13.16 -27.52 17.37
CA ASN A 348 13.41 -28.71 16.55
C ASN A 348 12.54 -28.70 15.29
N ALA A 349 11.27 -28.33 15.40
CA ALA A 349 10.39 -28.19 14.25
C ALA A 349 10.89 -27.10 13.29
N GLY A 350 11.24 -25.92 13.80
CA GLY A 350 11.79 -24.83 12.99
C GLY A 350 13.06 -25.22 12.24
N VAL A 351 14.04 -25.80 12.94
CA VAL A 351 15.31 -26.28 12.35
C VAL A 351 15.09 -27.42 11.35
N SER A 352 14.19 -28.36 11.64
CA SER A 352 13.86 -29.47 10.73
C SER A 352 13.29 -28.96 9.41
N THR A 353 12.34 -28.02 9.46
CA THR A 353 11.76 -27.40 8.27
C THR A 353 12.78 -26.56 7.51
N THR A 354 13.62 -25.78 8.20
CA THR A 354 14.72 -25.05 7.56
C THR A 354 15.64 -26.00 6.80
N ASN A 355 16.14 -27.07 7.42
CA ASN A 355 16.99 -28.06 6.75
C ASN A 355 16.32 -28.72 5.54
N ARG A 356 15.03 -29.06 5.65
CA ARG A 356 14.25 -29.64 4.54
C ARG A 356 14.16 -28.71 3.33
N ILE A 357 14.02 -27.40 3.54
CA ILE A 357 13.99 -26.41 2.45
C ILE A 357 15.38 -26.21 1.85
N LEU A 358 16.42 -26.16 2.69
CA LEU A 358 17.80 -25.96 2.24
C LEU A 358 18.39 -27.20 1.54
N ALA A 359 17.78 -28.39 1.68
CA ALA A 359 18.16 -29.57 0.91
C ALA A 359 18.00 -29.41 -0.60
N ALA A 360 17.25 -28.39 -1.05
CA ALA A 360 17.06 -28.02 -2.45
C ALA A 360 17.97 -26.87 -2.93
N TRP A 361 18.89 -26.40 -2.08
CA TRP A 361 19.87 -25.35 -2.40
C TRP A 361 20.99 -25.89 -3.30
#